data_AF-A0A4Q5QF97-F1
#
_entry.id   AF-A0A4Q5QF97-F1
#
_cell.length_a   1.000
_cell.length_b   1.000
_cell.length_c   1.000
_cell.angle_alpha   90.00
_cell.angle_beta   90.00
_cell.angle_gamma   90.00
#
_symmetry.space_group_name_H-M   'P 1'
#
loop_
_entity.id
_entity.type
_entity.pdbx_description
1 polymer ?
#
loop_
_entity_poly.entity_id
_entity_poly.type
_entity_poly.pdbx_seq_one_letter_code
_entity_poly.pdbx_strand_id
1 'polypeptide(L)' 'LYPLLLRLAKDGLISSRLAEGDGGAPRKYYTLTIQGRELLRGMIPSWSKLAASVDSLLPGASA' A
#
# COMPACT_ATOMS: atom_id res chain seq x y z
N LEU A 1 -1.53 -1.59 11.83
CA LEU A 1 -0.52 -1.43 10.76
C LEU A 1 0.59 -2.49 10.80
N TYR A 2 1.22 -2.74 11.94
CA TYR A 2 2.34 -3.69 12.05
C TYR A 2 2.09 -5.12 11.53
N PRO A 3 0.95 -5.78 11.82
CA PRO A 3 0.69 -7.12 11.28
C PRO A 3 0.61 -7.15 9.75
N LEU A 4 0.10 -6.07 9.15
CA LEU A 4 0.03 -5.92 7.69
C LEU A 4 1.44 -5.74 7.10
N LEU A 5 2.27 -4.88 7.70
CA LEU A 5 3.65 -4.68 7.24
C LEU A 5 4.48 -5.97 7.34
N LEU A 6 4.30 -6.74 8.42
CA LEU A 6 4.96 -8.03 8.58
C LEU A 6 4.54 -9.01 7.49
N ARG A 7 3.25 -9.08 7.17
CA ARG A 7 2.74 -9.93 6.08
C ARG A 7 3.29 -9.50 4.72
N LEU A 8 3.20 -8.21 4.40
CA LEU A 8 3.73 -7.67 3.14
C LEU A 8 5.24 -7.91 2.99
N ALA A 9 6.00 -7.86 4.09
CA ALA A 9 7.42 -8.19 4.08
C ALA A 9 7.66 -9.70 3.89
N LYS A 10 6.89 -10.55 4.58
CA LYS A 10 6.93 -12.01 4.42
C LYS A 10 6.61 -12.43 2.98
N ASP A 11 5.67 -11.74 2.34
CA ASP A 11 5.24 -12.01 0.96
C ASP A 11 6.18 -11.38 -0.09
N GLY A 12 7.27 -10.73 0.33
CA GLY A 12 8.26 -10.13 -0.57
C GLY A 12 7.81 -8.85 -1.27
N LEU A 13 6.70 -8.24 -0.84
CA LEU A 13 6.08 -7.06 -1.47
C LEU A 13 6.72 -5.75 -0.99
N ILE A 14 7.28 -5.74 0.22
CA ILE A 14 8.04 -4.61 0.76
C ILE A 14 9.39 -5.07 1.29
N SER A 15 10.38 -4.18 1.23
CA SER A 15 11.67 -4.33 1.92
C SER A 15 11.74 -3.31 3.08
N SER A 16 12.57 -3.59 4.08
CA SER A 16 12.79 -2.68 5.20
C SER A 16 14.26 -2.35 5.39
N ARG A 17 14.58 -1.07 5.66
CA ARG A 17 15.91 -0.62 6.07
C ARG A 17 15.83 0.08 7.43
N LEU A 18 16.83 -0.10 8.27
CA LEU A 18 17.03 0.74 9.45
C LEU A 18 17.84 1.97 9.04
N ALA A 19 17.43 3.14 9.52
CA ALA A 19 18.20 4.37 9.39
C ALA A 19 18.20 5.10 10.74
N GLU A 20 19.28 5.83 11.00
CA GLU A 20 19.34 6.74 12.15
C GLU A 20 18.28 7.83 11.96
N GLY A 21 17.38 7.97 12.93
CA GLY A 21 16.39 9.04 12.92
C GLY A 21 16.99 10.35 13.42
N ASP A 22 16.32 11.48 13.14
CA ASP A 22 16.74 12.85 13.50
C ASP A 22 16.86 13.12 15.02
N GLY A 23 16.75 12.09 15.87
CA GLY A 23 16.85 12.16 17.33
C GLY A 23 17.50 10.92 17.95
N GLY A 24 18.32 10.17 17.20
CA GLY A 24 19.12 9.04 17.69
C GLY A 24 18.39 7.70 17.81
N ALA A 25 17.05 7.68 17.85
CA ALA A 25 16.29 6.44 17.80
C ALA A 25 16.27 5.86 16.36
N PRO A 26 16.61 4.57 16.16
CA PRO A 26 16.59 3.95 14.84
C PRO A 26 15.15 3.86 14.31
N ARG A 27 14.95 4.27 13.06
CA ARG A 27 13.66 4.19 12.36
C ARG A 27 13.72 3.11 11.28
N LYS A 28 12.68 2.30 11.19
CA LYS A 28 12.51 1.32 10.11
C LYS A 28 11.72 1.96 8.96
N TYR A 29 12.37 2.12 7.81
CA TYR A 29 11.76 2.61 6.58
C TYR A 29 11.40 1.44 5.69
N TYR A 30 10.20 1.46 5.12
CA TYR A 30 9.72 0.44 4.20
C TYR A 30 9.64 0.99 2.80
N THR A 31 9.98 0.17 1.82
CA THR A 31 9.86 0.52 0.40
C THR A 31 9.26 -0.66 -0.38
N LEU A 32 8.48 -0.37 -1.43
CA LEU A 32 7.99 -1.42 -2.31
C LEU A 32 9.16 -2.11 -3.01
N THR A 33 9.09 -3.43 -3.10
CA THR A 33 9.96 -4.20 -4.00
C THR A 33 9.47 -4.04 -5.45
N ILE A 34 10.20 -4.64 -6.40
CA ILE A 34 9.71 -4.73 -7.79
C ILE A 34 8.37 -5.48 -7.82
N GLN A 35 8.30 -6.64 -7.17
CA GLN A 35 7.07 -7.43 -7.06
C GLN A 35 5.93 -6.64 -6.41
N GLY A 36 6.21 -5.90 -5.34
CA GLY A 36 5.21 -5.03 -4.70
C GLY A 36 4.68 -3.94 -5.61
N ARG A 37 5.54 -3.33 -6.44
CA ARG A 37 5.12 -2.34 -7.45
C ARG A 37 4.24 -2.96 -8.54
N GLU A 38 4.58 -4.15 -9.03
CA GLU A 38 3.79 -4.85 -10.04
C GLU A 38 2.41 -5.25 -9.49
N LEU A 39 2.35 -5.80 -8.27
CA LEU A 39 1.09 -6.11 -7.60
C LEU A 39 0.23 -4.86 -7.43
N LEU A 40 0.81 -3.78 -6.90
CA LEU A 40 0.11 -2.51 -6.73
C LEU A 40 -0.45 -1.98 -8.06
N ARG A 41 0.36 -2.01 -9.12
CA ARG A 41 -0.06 -1.59 -10.46
C ARG A 41 -1.22 -2.43 -11.00
N GLY A 42 -1.24 -3.73 -10.74
CA GLY A 42 -2.34 -4.62 -11.10
C GLY A 42 -3.60 -4.40 -10.26
N MET A 43 -3.46 -4.03 -8.99
CA MET A 43 -4.59 -3.81 -8.07
C MET A 43 -5.32 -2.49 -8.31
N ILE A 44 -4.60 -1.43 -8.69
CA ILE A 44 -5.17 -0.08 -8.86
C ILE A 44 -6.39 -0.08 -9.82
N PRO A 45 -6.31 -0.64 -11.05
CA PRO A 45 -7.45 -0.65 -11.96
C PRO A 45 -8.68 -1.39 -11.42
N SER A 46 -8.47 -2.53 -10.76
CA SER A 46 -9.55 -3.30 -10.14
C SER A 46 -10.23 -2.53 -9.02
N TRP A 47 -9.44 -1.86 -8.18
CA TRP A 47 -9.96 -0.99 -7.13
C TRP A 47 -10.74 0.18 -7.70
N SER A 48 -10.18 0.89 -8.69
CA SER A 48 -10.85 2.02 -9.34
C SER A 48 -12.19 1.60 -9.96
N LYS A 49 -12.25 0.43 -10.60
CA LYS A 49 -13.50 -0.11 -11.16
C LYS A 49 -14.54 -0.41 -10.08
N LEU A 50 -14.11 -1.02 -8.97
CA LEU A 50 -14.99 -1.30 -7.83
C LEU A 50 -15.54 -0.01 -7.23
N ALA A 51 -14.66 0.97 -6.97
CA ALA A 51 -15.04 2.26 -6.43
C ALA A 51 -16.07 2.97 -7.32
N ALA A 52 -15.81 3.07 -8.63
CA ALA A 52 -16.74 3.65 -9.58
C ALA A 52 -18.10 2.92 -9.62
N SER A 53 -18.09 1.60 -9.46
CA SER A 53 -19.33 0.81 -9.40
C SER A 53 -20.14 1.14 -8.15
N VAL A 54 -19.48 1.26 -6.99
CA VAL A 54 -20.12 1.66 -5.74
C VAL A 54 -20.68 3.09 -5.85
N ASP A 55 -19.89 4.02 -6.39
CA ASP A 55 -20.31 5.42 -6.57
C ASP A 55 -21.55 5.51 -7.46
N SER A 56 -21.65 4.67 -8.50
CA SER A 56 -22.83 4.64 -9.38
C SER A 56 -24.12 4.15 -8.71
N LEU A 57 -24.00 3.39 -7.61
CA LEU A 57 -25.14 2.87 -6.85
C LEU A 57 -25.60 3.84 -5.74
N LEU A 58 -24.79 4.83 -5.39
CA LEU A 58 -25.10 5.80 -4.34
C LEU A 58 -25.82 7.02 -4.94
N PRO A 59 -27.05 7.34 -4.50
CA PRO A 59 -27.76 8.55 -4.95
C PRO A 59 -26.99 9.80 -4.49
N GLY A 60 -26.45 10.58 -5.43
CA GLY A 60 -25.79 11.87 -5.16
C GLY A 60 -24.30 11.96 -5.52
N ALA A 61 -23.69 10.93 -6.09
CA ALA A 61 -22.28 10.95 -6.53
C ALA A 61 -22.04 11.72 -7.86
N SER A 62 -23.07 12.35 -8.42
CA SER A 62 -22.93 13.31 -9.52
C SER A 62 -23.24 14.71 -9.01
N ALA A 63 -22.20 15.50 -8.78
CA ALA A 63 -22.25 16.95 -8.73
C ALA A 63 -21.13 17.48 -9.64
#